data_AF-A0A3A9EKE1-F1
#
_entry.id   AF-A0A3A9EKE1-F1
#
_cell.length_a   1.000
_cell.length_b   1.000
_cell.length_c   1.000
_cell.angle_alpha   90.00
_cell.angle_beta   90.00
_cell.angle_gamma   90.00
#
_symmetry.space_group_name_H-M   'P 1'
#
loop_
_entity.id
_entity.type
_entity.pdbx_description
1 polymer ?
#
loop_
_entity_poly.entity_id
_entity_poly.type
_entity_poly.pdbx_seq_one_letter_code
_entity_poly.pdbx_strand_id
1 'polypeptide(L)'
;EIDAIGKSRDSRYGGGNDEREQTLNQLLAEMDGFDTSKGLLILAATNRPEILDKALLRPGRFDRRIIVDKPDLKGRIETLKVHSKEVRMDESVDLEAIALATSGAVGSDLANMINEAAINAVKQGRQLVSQADLFEAVEVVLVGKEKKDRIMSKEERRIVSYHEVGHALVSALQKDAEPVQKITIVPRTMGALGYVMQVPEEEKYLNTEAELRAMLVGALAGRAAEEIMFDTVTTGAANDIEKATAIARSMVTQYGMSKKFGLVGLESVENKYLDGRRVLNCSDVTAADIDAEVMKIIKESYEEAKRLLEENRDVMDEIAAYLIEKETITGKEFMRIFREVKGIPEPKEKSLEEKDKKEETKMEQIHEEETKEEEN
;
A
#
# COMPACT_ATOMS: atom_id res chain seq x y z
N GLU A 1 -25.81 7.29 -1.17
CA GLU A 1 -25.07 7.25 -2.45
C GLU A 1 -25.84 8.04 -3.49
N ILE A 2 -25.48 9.32 -3.70
CA ILE A 2 -26.23 10.18 -4.63
C ILE A 2 -26.07 9.74 -6.10
N ASP A 3 -24.99 9.03 -6.43
CA ASP A 3 -24.71 8.56 -7.79
C ASP A 3 -25.74 7.55 -8.34
N ALA A 4 -26.46 6.83 -7.47
CA ALA A 4 -27.56 5.95 -7.88
C ALA A 4 -28.68 6.71 -8.61
N ILE A 5 -29.00 7.92 -8.16
CA ILE A 5 -30.04 8.78 -8.76
C ILE A 5 -29.45 9.90 -9.61
N GLY A 6 -28.25 10.36 -9.28
CA GLY A 6 -27.64 11.58 -9.80
C GLY A 6 -26.67 11.42 -10.97
N LYS A 7 -26.45 10.21 -11.49
CA LYS A 7 -25.63 9.98 -12.69
C LYS A 7 -26.14 10.70 -13.96
N SER A 8 -25.22 11.18 -14.79
CA SER A 8 -25.47 11.91 -16.04
C SER A 8 -26.27 11.09 -17.04
N ARG A 9 -27.01 11.79 -17.90
CA ARG A 9 -27.82 11.20 -18.98
C ARG A 9 -26.90 10.56 -20.01
N ASP A 10 -26.77 9.24 -19.98
CA ASP A 10 -26.11 8.49 -21.05
C ASP A 10 -27.12 8.26 -22.18
N SER A 11 -27.04 9.10 -23.21
CA SER A 11 -27.93 9.09 -24.38
C SER A 11 -27.66 7.94 -25.37
N ARG A 12 -26.78 6.98 -25.05
CA ARG A 12 -26.35 5.93 -26.00
C ARG A 12 -27.15 4.63 -25.95
N TYR A 13 -27.89 4.35 -24.87
CA TYR A 13 -28.70 3.13 -24.77
C TYR A 13 -30.08 3.48 -24.21
N GLY A 14 -31.05 3.68 -25.12
CA GLY A 14 -32.44 3.96 -24.77
C GLY A 14 -33.11 2.74 -24.13
N GLY A 15 -33.72 2.93 -22.95
CA GLY A 15 -34.67 1.95 -22.40
C GLY A 15 -34.68 1.72 -20.89
N GLY A 16 -33.95 2.47 -20.05
CA GLY A 16 -33.94 2.23 -18.60
C GLY A 16 -33.64 3.43 -17.71
N ASN A 17 -33.73 4.66 -18.23
CA ASN A 17 -33.37 5.89 -17.50
C ASN A 17 -34.58 6.72 -17.01
N ASP A 18 -35.81 6.42 -17.43
CA ASP A 18 -36.94 7.34 -17.22
C ASP A 18 -37.31 7.54 -15.75
N GLU A 19 -37.39 6.48 -14.94
CA GLU A 19 -37.70 6.58 -13.50
C GLU A 19 -36.59 7.32 -12.74
N ARG A 20 -35.35 7.06 -13.12
CA ARG A 20 -34.16 7.67 -12.54
C ARG A 20 -34.07 9.15 -12.89
N GLU A 21 -34.36 9.50 -14.14
CA GLU A 21 -34.45 10.88 -14.62
C GLU A 21 -35.62 11.64 -13.98
N GLN A 22 -36.77 11.01 -13.81
CA GLN A 22 -37.91 11.60 -13.10
C GLN A 22 -37.56 11.88 -11.64
N THR A 23 -36.93 10.92 -10.97
CA THR A 23 -36.47 11.07 -9.57
C THR A 23 -35.44 12.18 -9.45
N LEU A 24 -34.49 12.26 -10.39
CA LEU A 24 -33.49 13.32 -10.43
C LEU A 24 -34.13 14.69 -10.67
N ASN A 25 -35.03 14.81 -11.64
CA ASN A 25 -35.71 16.07 -11.93
C ASN A 25 -36.58 16.53 -10.75
N GLN A 26 -37.24 15.60 -10.05
CA GLN A 26 -37.98 15.94 -8.84
C GLN A 26 -37.03 16.49 -7.76
N LEU A 27 -35.90 15.82 -7.51
CA LEU A 27 -34.89 16.32 -6.57
C LEU A 27 -34.41 17.72 -6.95
N LEU A 28 -34.13 17.98 -8.23
CA LEU A 28 -33.72 19.30 -8.70
C LEU A 28 -34.81 20.37 -8.51
N ALA A 29 -36.08 20.02 -8.76
CA ALA A 29 -37.21 20.92 -8.58
C ALA A 29 -37.43 21.29 -7.11
N GLU A 30 -37.32 20.30 -6.20
CA GLU A 30 -37.35 20.56 -4.76
C GLU A 30 -36.18 21.46 -4.35
N MET A 31 -34.97 21.18 -4.83
CA MET A 31 -33.76 21.97 -4.53
C MET A 31 -33.89 23.44 -4.96
N ASP A 32 -34.45 23.70 -6.15
CA ASP A 32 -34.66 25.06 -6.65
C ASP A 32 -35.83 25.78 -5.95
N GLY A 33 -36.75 25.03 -5.34
CA GLY A 33 -37.96 25.55 -4.69
C GLY A 33 -37.80 25.93 -3.20
N PHE A 34 -36.61 25.74 -2.61
CA PHE A 34 -36.41 25.99 -1.18
C PHE A 34 -36.23 27.46 -0.83
N ASP A 35 -36.92 27.87 0.24
CA ASP A 35 -36.67 29.14 0.93
C ASP A 35 -35.47 28.99 1.88
N THR A 36 -34.38 29.69 1.54
CA THR A 36 -33.14 29.74 2.33
C THR A 36 -33.32 30.25 3.76
N SER A 37 -34.46 30.91 4.08
CA SER A 37 -34.77 31.39 5.42
C SER A 37 -35.05 30.28 6.45
N LYS A 38 -35.35 29.06 5.99
CA LYS A 38 -35.75 27.93 6.84
C LYS A 38 -34.58 27.16 7.48
N GLY A 39 -33.33 27.54 7.19
CA GLY A 39 -32.14 26.93 7.82
C GLY A 39 -31.91 25.45 7.47
N LEU A 40 -32.36 25.00 6.30
CA LEU A 40 -32.19 23.62 5.83
C LEU A 40 -30.82 23.45 5.13
N LEU A 41 -30.06 22.42 5.50
CA LEU A 41 -28.81 22.03 4.85
C LEU A 41 -28.94 20.63 4.24
N ILE A 42 -28.66 20.50 2.95
CA ILE A 42 -28.69 19.22 2.24
C ILE A 42 -27.25 18.72 2.06
N LEU A 43 -26.98 17.51 2.57
CA LEU A 43 -25.69 16.82 2.42
C LEU A 43 -25.85 15.57 1.57
N ALA A 44 -24.86 15.30 0.73
CA ALA A 44 -24.80 14.10 -0.11
C ALA A 44 -23.36 13.58 -0.18
N ALA A 45 -23.21 12.27 -0.33
CA ALA A 45 -21.94 11.60 -0.49
C ALA A 45 -21.95 10.72 -1.75
N THR A 46 -20.83 10.72 -2.47
CA THR A 46 -20.58 9.84 -3.61
C THR A 46 -19.08 9.50 -3.69
N ASN A 47 -18.78 8.29 -4.14
CA ASN A 47 -17.42 7.89 -4.50
C ASN A 47 -17.13 8.18 -5.98
N ARG A 48 -18.11 8.68 -6.74
CA ARG A 48 -18.07 8.80 -8.21
C ARG A 48 -18.50 10.20 -8.68
N PRO A 49 -17.83 11.28 -8.27
CA PRO A 49 -18.26 12.64 -8.60
C PRO A 49 -18.34 12.94 -10.10
N GLU A 50 -17.53 12.29 -10.93
CA GLU A 50 -17.44 12.48 -12.37
C GLU A 50 -18.65 11.96 -13.14
N ILE A 51 -19.37 10.96 -12.62
CA ILE A 51 -20.58 10.47 -13.28
C ILE A 51 -21.79 11.33 -12.94
N LEU A 52 -21.71 12.25 -11.97
CA LEU A 52 -22.86 13.04 -11.57
C LEU A 52 -23.30 14.01 -12.68
N ASP A 53 -24.61 14.20 -12.80
CA ASP A 53 -25.21 15.20 -13.66
C ASP A 53 -24.73 16.59 -13.23
N LYS A 54 -24.17 17.34 -14.18
CA LYS A 54 -23.70 18.72 -13.96
C LYS A 54 -24.80 19.63 -13.42
N ALA A 55 -26.08 19.30 -13.65
CA ALA A 55 -27.22 20.02 -13.10
C ALA A 55 -27.23 20.00 -11.56
N LEU A 56 -26.83 18.90 -10.91
CA LEU A 56 -26.76 18.82 -9.44
C LEU A 56 -25.70 19.77 -8.86
N LEU A 57 -24.67 20.07 -9.65
CA LEU A 57 -23.47 20.78 -9.23
C LEU A 57 -23.54 22.29 -9.55
N ARG A 58 -24.71 22.79 -9.96
CA ARG A 58 -24.93 24.22 -10.24
C ARG A 58 -25.16 25.00 -8.94
N PRO A 59 -24.82 26.31 -8.92
CA PRO A 59 -25.13 27.19 -7.79
C PRO A 59 -26.59 27.09 -7.34
N GLY A 60 -26.82 27.07 -6.03
CA GLY A 60 -28.16 26.90 -5.42
C GLY A 60 -28.56 25.44 -5.18
N ARG A 61 -27.75 24.46 -5.61
CA ARG A 61 -27.96 23.03 -5.38
C ARG A 61 -26.81 22.45 -4.55
N PHE A 62 -26.04 21.49 -5.08
CA PHE A 62 -24.77 21.06 -4.47
C PHE A 62 -23.63 21.95 -4.99
N ASP A 63 -23.61 23.18 -4.52
CA ASP A 63 -22.66 24.21 -4.92
C ASP A 63 -21.31 24.10 -4.19
N ARG A 64 -21.28 23.47 -3.01
CA ARG A 64 -20.08 23.16 -2.24
C ARG A 64 -19.68 21.70 -2.37
N ARG A 65 -18.40 21.47 -2.62
CA ARG A 65 -17.78 20.14 -2.62
C ARG A 65 -16.71 20.09 -1.56
N ILE A 66 -16.82 19.13 -0.66
CA ILE A 66 -15.82 18.82 0.33
C ILE A 66 -15.22 17.49 -0.08
N ILE A 67 -13.94 17.51 -0.47
CA ILE A 67 -13.20 16.29 -0.78
C ILE A 67 -12.72 15.72 0.55
N VAL A 68 -13.11 14.47 0.82
CA VAL A 68 -12.62 13.73 1.98
C VAL A 68 -11.59 12.74 1.44
N ASP A 69 -10.33 13.12 1.53
CA ASP A 69 -9.22 12.27 1.13
C ASP A 69 -9.00 11.13 2.14
N LYS A 70 -8.17 10.16 1.74
CA LYS A 70 -7.73 9.10 2.66
C LYS A 70 -6.97 9.73 3.84
N PRO A 71 -7.09 9.16 5.04
CA PRO A 71 -6.39 9.68 6.22
C PRO A 71 -4.87 9.59 6.04
N ASP A 72 -4.17 10.65 6.43
CA ASP A 72 -2.72 10.67 6.65
C ASP A 72 -2.36 9.87 7.92
N LEU A 73 -1.07 9.69 8.22
CA LEU A 73 -0.61 8.93 9.38
C LEU A 73 -1.26 9.41 10.68
N LYS A 74 -1.31 10.72 10.90
CA LYS A 74 -1.96 11.31 12.08
C LYS A 74 -3.46 11.01 12.10
N GLY A 75 -4.15 11.15 10.97
CA GLY A 75 -5.55 10.81 10.80
C GLY A 75 -5.81 9.32 11.06
N ARG A 76 -4.92 8.42 10.63
CA ARG A 76 -5.01 6.98 10.90
C ARG A 76 -4.84 6.70 12.39
N ILE A 77 -3.85 7.31 13.04
CA ILE A 77 -3.64 7.20 14.50
C ILE A 77 -4.89 7.65 15.25
N GLU A 78 -5.44 8.82 14.93
CA GLU A 78 -6.65 9.34 15.59
C GLU A 78 -7.88 8.48 15.30
N THR A 79 -8.00 7.94 14.08
CA THR A 79 -9.08 7.02 13.73
C THR A 79 -8.97 5.71 14.53
N LEU A 80 -7.77 5.13 14.61
CA LEU A 80 -7.51 3.95 15.45
C LEU A 80 -7.81 4.24 16.92
N LYS A 81 -7.43 5.41 17.44
CA LYS A 81 -7.76 5.84 18.81
C LYS A 81 -9.26 5.98 19.04
N VAL A 82 -10.03 6.47 18.06
CA VAL A 82 -11.48 6.56 18.18
C VAL A 82 -12.12 5.18 18.27
N HIS A 83 -11.70 4.26 17.39
CA HIS A 83 -12.25 2.91 17.34
C HIS A 83 -11.73 2.00 18.47
N SER A 84 -10.58 2.31 19.07
CA SER A 84 -10.04 1.56 20.19
C SER A 84 -10.68 1.88 21.55
N LYS A 85 -11.42 2.98 21.68
CA LYS A 85 -12.02 3.42 22.98
C LYS A 85 -12.89 2.35 23.64
N GLU A 86 -13.61 1.57 22.85
CA GLU A 86 -14.52 0.54 23.36
C GLU A 86 -13.85 -0.84 23.51
N VAL A 87 -12.59 -0.97 23.08
CA VAL A 87 -11.83 -2.22 23.08
C VAL A 87 -10.78 -2.20 24.18
N ARG A 88 -10.77 -3.25 25.01
CA ARG A 88 -9.77 -3.38 26.07
C ARG A 88 -8.45 -3.86 25.47
N MET A 89 -7.43 -3.02 25.53
CA MET A 89 -6.09 -3.28 25.03
C MET A 89 -5.11 -3.50 26.19
N ASP A 90 -4.07 -4.30 25.97
CA ASP A 90 -2.97 -4.45 26.90
C ASP A 90 -1.89 -3.36 26.70
N GLU A 91 -0.89 -3.34 27.59
CA GLU A 91 0.20 -2.34 27.57
C GLU A 91 1.17 -2.51 26.38
N SER A 92 1.08 -3.62 25.63
CA SER A 92 1.94 -3.86 24.47
C SER A 92 1.50 -3.09 23.23
N VAL A 93 0.29 -2.53 23.24
CA VAL A 93 -0.33 -1.94 22.05
C VAL A 93 0.31 -0.61 21.68
N ASP A 94 0.85 -0.57 20.46
CA ASP A 94 1.38 0.60 19.80
C ASP A 94 0.55 0.86 18.52
N LEU A 95 -0.34 1.84 18.61
CA LEU A 95 -1.22 2.24 17.51
C LEU A 95 -0.46 3.01 16.41
N GLU A 96 0.70 3.59 16.70
CA GLU A 96 1.51 4.31 15.71
C GLU A 96 2.16 3.30 14.76
N ALA A 97 2.70 2.20 15.30
CA ALA A 97 3.20 1.10 14.51
C ALA A 97 2.13 0.49 13.58
N ILE A 98 0.89 0.38 14.05
CA ILE A 98 -0.23 -0.09 13.23
C ILE A 98 -0.62 0.94 12.16
N ALA A 99 -0.60 2.23 12.48
CA ALA A 99 -0.89 3.29 11.51
C ALA A 99 0.16 3.35 10.38
N LEU A 100 1.43 3.07 10.67
CA LEU A 100 2.50 2.92 9.68
C LEU A 100 2.29 1.69 8.80
N ALA A 101 1.98 0.53 9.41
CA ALA A 101 1.72 -0.72 8.70
C ALA A 101 0.44 -0.72 7.85
N THR A 102 -0.42 0.29 7.99
CA THR A 102 -1.71 0.42 7.31
C THR A 102 -1.74 1.62 6.35
N SER A 103 -0.58 1.97 5.78
CA SER A 103 -0.50 3.05 4.80
C SER A 103 -1.49 2.84 3.64
N GLY A 104 -2.26 3.88 3.32
CA GLY A 104 -3.29 3.86 2.28
C GLY A 104 -4.63 3.23 2.68
N ALA A 105 -4.77 2.70 3.91
CA ALA A 105 -6.03 2.20 4.46
C ALA A 105 -7.03 3.35 4.70
N VAL A 106 -8.33 3.06 4.50
CA VAL A 106 -9.40 4.03 4.79
C VAL A 106 -9.96 3.82 6.19
N GLY A 107 -10.72 4.80 6.70
CA GLY A 107 -11.26 4.75 8.07
C GLY A 107 -12.09 3.49 8.35
N SER A 108 -12.83 2.98 7.35
CA SER A 108 -13.58 1.72 7.49
C SER A 108 -12.67 0.50 7.64
N ASP A 109 -11.51 0.48 6.98
CA ASP A 109 -10.54 -0.61 7.09
C ASP A 109 -9.94 -0.61 8.50
N LEU A 110 -9.54 0.56 9.01
CA LEU A 110 -9.00 0.73 10.35
C LEU A 110 -10.00 0.30 11.44
N ALA A 111 -11.27 0.70 11.29
CA ALA A 111 -12.33 0.27 12.19
C ALA A 111 -12.50 -1.27 12.16
N ASN A 112 -12.44 -1.87 10.97
CA ASN A 112 -12.55 -3.31 10.81
C ASN A 112 -11.33 -4.06 11.41
N MET A 113 -10.12 -3.49 11.30
CA MET A 113 -8.91 -4.05 11.92
C MET A 113 -9.03 -4.10 13.44
N ILE A 114 -9.53 -3.05 14.09
CA ILE A 114 -9.76 -3.06 15.54
C ILE A 114 -10.77 -4.15 15.93
N ASN A 115 -11.84 -4.30 15.15
CA ASN A 115 -12.86 -5.32 15.41
C ASN A 115 -12.33 -6.76 15.21
N GLU A 116 -11.59 -7.02 14.12
CA GLU A 116 -10.97 -8.33 13.89
C GLU A 116 -9.92 -8.67 14.96
N ALA A 117 -9.16 -7.67 15.45
CA ALA A 117 -8.23 -7.87 16.56
C ALA A 117 -8.95 -8.27 17.87
N ALA A 118 -10.09 -7.64 18.16
CA ALA A 118 -10.93 -8.02 19.30
C ALA A 118 -11.49 -9.45 19.17
N ILE A 119 -11.95 -9.81 17.97
CA ILE A 119 -12.43 -11.17 17.67
C ILE A 119 -11.30 -12.20 17.86
N ASN A 120 -10.08 -11.88 17.42
CA ASN A 120 -8.91 -12.75 17.57
C ASN A 120 -8.53 -12.96 19.03
N ALA A 121 -8.51 -11.89 19.84
CA ALA A 121 -8.26 -12.00 21.27
C ALA A 121 -9.29 -12.91 21.96
N VAL A 122 -10.58 -12.75 21.65
CA VAL A 122 -11.66 -13.59 22.18
C VAL A 122 -11.51 -15.05 21.74
N LYS A 123 -11.19 -15.31 20.47
CA LYS A 123 -10.94 -16.68 19.97
C LYS A 123 -9.79 -17.37 20.70
N GLN A 124 -8.77 -16.61 21.09
CA GLN A 124 -7.64 -17.12 21.88
C GLN A 124 -7.93 -17.18 23.39
N GLY A 125 -9.17 -16.90 23.81
CA GLY A 125 -9.58 -16.92 25.23
C GLY A 125 -9.01 -15.76 26.05
N ARG A 126 -8.50 -14.71 25.40
CA ARG A 126 -7.96 -13.51 26.06
C ARG A 126 -9.04 -12.44 26.23
N GLN A 127 -8.89 -11.64 27.28
CA GLN A 127 -9.80 -10.52 27.62
C GLN A 127 -9.26 -9.16 27.18
N LEU A 128 -7.99 -9.11 26.77
CA LEU A 128 -7.28 -7.93 26.31
C LEU A 128 -6.70 -8.21 24.92
N VAL A 129 -6.81 -7.21 24.05
CA VAL A 129 -6.19 -7.18 22.72
C VAL A 129 -4.71 -6.82 22.86
N SER A 130 -3.86 -7.60 22.21
CA SER A 130 -2.41 -7.42 22.19
C SER A 130 -1.93 -6.85 20.87
N GLN A 131 -0.69 -6.38 20.81
CA GLN A 131 -0.09 -5.90 19.56
C GLN A 131 -0.08 -6.97 18.46
N ALA A 132 0.10 -8.25 18.83
CA ALA A 132 0.07 -9.35 17.89
C ALA A 132 -1.30 -9.52 17.22
N ASP A 133 -2.40 -9.30 17.95
CA ASP A 133 -3.76 -9.37 17.39
C ASP A 133 -4.01 -8.27 16.37
N LEU A 134 -3.49 -7.07 16.65
CA LEU A 134 -3.64 -5.93 15.74
C LEU A 134 -2.88 -6.17 14.45
N PHE A 135 -1.64 -6.66 14.51
CA PHE A 135 -0.90 -7.04 13.31
C PHE A 135 -1.58 -8.18 12.54
N GLU A 136 -2.10 -9.20 13.23
CA GLU A 136 -2.87 -10.27 12.57
C GLU A 136 -4.13 -9.70 11.89
N ALA A 137 -4.82 -8.75 12.52
CA ALA A 137 -5.99 -8.10 11.94
C ALA A 137 -5.64 -7.25 10.71
N VAL A 138 -4.49 -6.55 10.72
CA VAL A 138 -3.97 -5.85 9.54
C VAL A 138 -3.79 -6.83 8.38
N GLU A 139 -3.17 -7.99 8.63
CA GLU A 139 -3.00 -9.04 7.61
C GLU A 139 -4.34 -9.57 7.09
N VAL A 140 -5.29 -9.81 7.98
CA VAL A 140 -6.63 -10.31 7.62
C VAL A 140 -7.40 -9.30 6.76
N VAL A 141 -7.30 -8.01 7.06
CA VAL A 141 -8.02 -6.97 6.33
C VAL A 141 -7.35 -6.66 4.98
N LEU A 142 -6.02 -6.62 4.92
CA LEU A 142 -5.28 -6.26 3.70
C LEU A 142 -5.07 -7.43 2.74
N VAL A 143 -4.78 -8.63 3.26
CA VAL A 143 -4.37 -9.82 2.46
C VAL A 143 -5.40 -10.95 2.55
N GLY A 144 -6.26 -10.93 3.57
CA GLY A 144 -7.32 -11.92 3.76
C GLY A 144 -7.00 -12.99 4.81
N LYS A 145 -7.98 -13.87 5.04
CA LYS A 145 -7.90 -14.92 6.08
C LYS A 145 -7.03 -16.09 5.62
N GLU A 146 -6.43 -16.78 6.57
CA GLU A 146 -5.64 -17.98 6.32
C GLU A 146 -6.51 -19.11 5.77
N LYS A 147 -6.05 -19.73 4.68
CA LYS A 147 -6.66 -20.95 4.13
C LYS A 147 -5.96 -22.18 4.69
N LYS A 148 -6.40 -22.63 5.86
CA LYS A 148 -5.87 -23.85 6.52
C LYS A 148 -6.05 -25.13 5.68
N ASP A 149 -7.05 -25.15 4.80
CA ASP A 149 -7.37 -26.33 3.98
C ASP A 149 -6.49 -26.46 2.72
N ARG A 150 -5.73 -25.42 2.36
CA ARG A 150 -4.89 -25.43 1.15
C ARG A 150 -3.50 -25.94 1.50
N ILE A 151 -3.32 -27.25 1.44
CA ILE A 151 -2.01 -27.90 1.63
C ILE A 151 -1.24 -27.80 0.31
N MET A 152 -0.11 -27.09 0.34
CA MET A 152 0.83 -27.03 -0.77
C MET A 152 1.69 -28.30 -0.81
N SER A 153 2.04 -28.75 -2.01
CA SER A 153 3.04 -29.82 -2.18
C SER A 153 4.42 -29.37 -1.67
N LYS A 154 5.31 -30.33 -1.39
CA LYS A 154 6.68 -30.03 -0.95
C LYS A 154 7.45 -29.19 -1.97
N GLU A 155 7.20 -29.42 -3.25
CA GLU A 155 7.85 -28.70 -4.34
C GLU A 155 7.31 -27.27 -4.47
N GLU A 156 5.99 -27.08 -4.44
CA GLU A 156 5.38 -25.74 -4.43
C GLU A 156 5.81 -24.94 -3.20
N ARG A 157 5.85 -25.57 -2.02
CA ARG A 157 6.32 -24.94 -0.79
C ARG A 157 7.75 -24.46 -0.93
N ARG A 158 8.62 -25.27 -1.53
CA ARG A 158 10.01 -24.90 -1.80
C ARG A 158 10.07 -23.71 -2.75
N ILE A 159 9.37 -23.76 -3.88
CA ILE A 159 9.34 -22.67 -4.87
C ILE A 159 8.90 -21.35 -4.23
N VAL A 160 7.77 -21.36 -3.51
CA VAL A 160 7.25 -20.15 -2.86
C VAL A 160 8.21 -19.64 -1.78
N SER A 161 8.86 -20.52 -1.04
CA SER A 161 9.85 -20.09 -0.03
C SER A 161 11.01 -19.32 -0.67
N TYR A 162 11.57 -19.82 -1.77
CA TYR A 162 12.64 -19.10 -2.48
C TYR A 162 12.12 -17.81 -3.12
N HIS A 163 10.90 -17.80 -3.62
CA HIS A 163 10.26 -16.60 -4.16
C HIS A 163 10.15 -15.48 -3.11
N GLU A 164 9.57 -15.78 -1.94
CA GLU A 164 9.41 -14.79 -0.86
C GLU A 164 10.76 -14.36 -0.25
N VAL A 165 11.70 -15.29 -0.11
CA VAL A 165 13.06 -14.97 0.35
C VAL A 165 13.78 -14.07 -0.66
N GLY A 166 13.55 -14.26 -1.95
CA GLY A 166 14.08 -13.39 -3.00
C GLY A 166 13.69 -11.94 -2.78
N HIS A 167 12.39 -11.67 -2.58
CA HIS A 167 11.88 -10.34 -2.26
C HIS A 167 12.51 -9.76 -1.00
N ALA A 168 12.53 -10.52 0.09
CA ALA A 168 13.04 -10.07 1.37
C ALA A 168 14.54 -9.77 1.35
N LEU A 169 15.33 -10.64 0.70
CA LEU A 169 16.78 -10.52 0.62
C LEU A 169 17.21 -9.31 -0.20
N VAL A 170 16.61 -9.12 -1.38
CA VAL A 170 16.89 -7.94 -2.21
C VAL A 170 16.53 -6.65 -1.47
N SER A 171 15.39 -6.64 -0.79
CA SER A 171 14.95 -5.47 -0.01
C SER A 171 15.91 -5.16 1.13
N ALA A 172 16.45 -6.17 1.80
CA ALA A 172 17.45 -5.98 2.87
C ALA A 172 18.83 -5.53 2.37
N LEU A 173 19.18 -5.84 1.12
CA LEU A 173 20.46 -5.45 0.50
C LEU A 173 20.43 -4.02 -0.05
N GLN A 174 19.25 -3.48 -0.35
CA GLN A 174 19.07 -2.15 -0.90
C GLN A 174 18.92 -1.11 0.22
N LYS A 175 19.59 0.03 0.07
CA LYS A 175 19.53 1.13 1.06
C LYS A 175 18.21 1.90 1.00
N ASP A 176 17.65 2.01 -0.20
CA ASP A 176 16.46 2.80 -0.49
C ASP A 176 15.17 1.95 -0.45
N ALA A 177 15.24 0.73 0.08
CA ALA A 177 14.11 -0.18 0.21
C ALA A 177 13.53 -0.15 1.63
N GLU A 178 12.23 -0.44 1.74
CA GLU A 178 11.53 -0.51 3.02
C GLU A 178 11.95 -1.76 3.82
N PRO A 179 12.05 -1.66 5.15
CA PRO A 179 12.46 -2.77 5.99
C PRO A 179 11.41 -3.88 6.02
N VAL A 180 11.90 -5.13 6.04
CA VAL A 180 11.06 -6.33 6.10
C VAL A 180 10.56 -6.54 7.53
N GLN A 181 9.24 -6.57 7.70
CA GLN A 181 8.56 -6.82 8.97
C GLN A 181 8.28 -8.31 9.19
N LYS A 182 7.86 -9.02 8.14
CA LYS A 182 7.43 -10.42 8.21
C LYS A 182 7.51 -11.08 6.83
N ILE A 183 7.85 -12.36 6.80
CA ILE A 183 7.84 -13.21 5.61
C ILE A 183 6.98 -14.43 5.94
N THR A 184 6.06 -14.82 5.07
CA THR A 184 5.23 -16.02 5.30
C THR A 184 4.89 -16.73 4.00
N ILE A 185 4.81 -18.06 4.07
CA ILE A 185 4.39 -18.95 2.98
C ILE A 185 3.01 -19.59 3.27
N VAL A 186 2.27 -19.01 4.22
CA VAL A 186 0.94 -19.49 4.59
C VAL A 186 -0.09 -18.90 3.63
N PRO A 187 -0.85 -19.73 2.88
CA PRO A 187 -1.75 -19.24 1.85
C PRO A 187 -2.95 -18.46 2.43
N ARG A 188 -3.31 -17.35 1.77
CA ARG A 188 -4.44 -16.47 2.17
C ARG A 188 -5.59 -16.49 1.16
N THR A 189 -6.77 -16.01 1.58
CA THR A 189 -8.00 -16.04 0.76
C THR A 189 -7.91 -15.24 -0.54
N MET A 190 -7.10 -14.18 -0.61
CA MET A 190 -6.94 -13.34 -1.81
C MET A 190 -6.00 -13.94 -2.87
N GLY A 191 -5.62 -15.21 -2.75
CA GLY A 191 -4.84 -15.92 -3.77
C GLY A 191 -3.32 -15.84 -3.58
N ALA A 192 -2.83 -15.09 -2.58
CA ALA A 192 -1.43 -15.10 -2.19
C ALA A 192 -1.04 -16.48 -1.62
N LEU A 193 0.00 -17.08 -2.21
CA LEU A 193 0.60 -18.34 -1.73
C LEU A 193 1.68 -18.08 -0.66
N GLY A 194 2.29 -16.90 -0.72
CA GLY A 194 3.18 -16.32 0.27
C GLY A 194 3.14 -14.79 0.10
N TYR A 195 3.75 -14.07 1.03
CA TYR A 195 4.03 -12.64 0.88
C TYR A 195 5.14 -12.17 1.83
N VAL A 196 5.78 -11.06 1.44
CA VAL A 196 6.66 -10.26 2.30
C VAL A 196 5.94 -8.99 2.72
N MET A 197 5.85 -8.76 4.02
CA MET A 197 5.33 -7.51 4.59
C MET A 197 6.48 -6.54 4.82
N GLN A 198 6.42 -5.41 4.13
CA GLN A 198 7.30 -4.26 4.33
C GLN A 198 6.52 -3.16 5.03
N VAL A 199 7.18 -2.47 5.97
CA VAL A 199 6.57 -1.35 6.69
C VAL A 199 7.52 -0.15 6.57
N PRO A 200 7.07 0.99 6.01
CA PRO A 200 7.89 2.19 5.95
C PRO A 200 8.30 2.67 7.35
N GLU A 201 9.53 3.19 7.49
CA GLU A 201 9.97 3.85 8.73
C GLU A 201 9.27 5.20 8.94
N GLU A 202 8.91 5.87 7.84
CA GLU A 202 8.21 7.15 7.83
C GLU A 202 7.21 7.21 6.67
N GLU A 203 6.14 7.99 6.83
CA GLU A 203 5.18 8.21 5.74
C GLU A 203 5.74 9.26 4.77
N LYS A 204 6.09 8.82 3.55
CA LYS A 204 6.57 9.69 2.48
C LYS A 204 5.48 9.92 1.45
N TYR A 205 5.40 11.17 0.98
CA TYR A 205 4.52 11.55 -0.13
C TYR A 205 5.23 11.57 -1.49
N LEU A 206 6.55 11.56 -1.49
CA LEU A 206 7.39 11.67 -2.69
C LEU A 206 8.36 10.50 -2.72
N ASN A 207 8.51 9.89 -3.91
CA ASN A 207 9.52 8.88 -4.17
C ASN A 207 10.57 9.45 -5.13
N THR A 208 11.84 9.22 -4.80
CA THR A 208 12.98 9.50 -5.67
C THR A 208 13.09 8.45 -6.78
N GLU A 209 13.84 8.75 -7.84
CA GLU A 209 14.12 7.77 -8.90
C GLU A 209 14.84 6.52 -8.33
N ALA A 210 15.73 6.71 -7.34
CA ALA A 210 16.45 5.63 -6.70
C ALA A 210 15.52 4.67 -5.93
N GLU A 211 14.59 5.21 -5.14
CA GLU A 211 13.57 4.43 -4.42
C GLU A 211 12.67 3.67 -5.41
N LEU A 212 12.19 4.31 -6.49
CA LEU A 212 11.37 3.61 -7.50
C LEU A 212 12.16 2.51 -8.22
N ARG A 213 13.45 2.71 -8.50
CA ARG A 213 14.32 1.65 -9.03
C ARG A 213 14.50 0.53 -8.01
N ALA A 214 14.65 0.84 -6.72
CA ALA A 214 14.72 -0.18 -5.69
C ALA A 214 13.42 -1.00 -5.62
N MET A 215 12.26 -0.36 -5.69
CA MET A 215 10.96 -1.04 -5.77
C MET A 215 10.85 -1.96 -6.99
N LEU A 216 11.36 -1.55 -8.16
CA LEU A 216 11.38 -2.39 -9.37
C LEU A 216 12.25 -3.64 -9.18
N VAL A 217 13.46 -3.47 -8.65
CA VAL A 217 14.39 -4.58 -8.38
C VAL A 217 13.78 -5.53 -7.34
N GLY A 218 13.19 -4.99 -6.27
CA GLY A 218 12.49 -5.75 -5.24
C GLY A 218 11.29 -6.52 -5.79
N ALA A 219 10.46 -5.92 -6.64
CA ALA A 219 9.32 -6.60 -7.26
C ALA A 219 9.74 -7.74 -8.20
N LEU A 220 10.87 -7.61 -8.88
CA LEU A 220 11.33 -8.64 -9.81
C LEU A 220 12.17 -9.74 -9.14
N ALA A 221 12.51 -9.56 -7.86
CA ALA A 221 13.37 -10.47 -7.10
C ALA A 221 12.78 -11.88 -6.91
N GLY A 222 11.48 -12.01 -6.66
CA GLY A 222 10.85 -13.33 -6.51
C GLY A 222 10.97 -14.18 -7.76
N ARG A 223 10.74 -13.58 -8.95
CA ARG A 223 10.98 -14.24 -10.24
C ARG A 223 12.45 -14.61 -10.42
N ALA A 224 13.38 -13.71 -10.09
CA ALA A 224 14.80 -13.95 -10.24
C ALA A 224 15.27 -15.11 -9.35
N ALA A 225 14.77 -15.21 -8.12
CA ALA A 225 15.07 -16.30 -7.20
C ALA A 225 14.57 -17.66 -7.72
N GLU A 226 13.37 -17.70 -8.32
CA GLU A 226 12.86 -18.91 -8.97
C GLU A 226 13.78 -19.39 -10.10
N GLU A 227 14.19 -18.46 -10.98
CA GLU A 227 15.03 -18.80 -12.13
C GLU A 227 16.41 -19.32 -11.68
N ILE A 228 17.05 -18.66 -10.70
CA ILE A 228 18.38 -19.05 -10.20
C ILE A 228 18.37 -20.44 -9.55
N MET A 229 17.29 -20.80 -8.86
CA MET A 229 17.24 -22.02 -8.04
C MET A 229 16.61 -23.22 -8.73
N PHE A 230 15.69 -23.00 -9.66
CA PHE A 230 14.92 -24.06 -10.30
C PHE A 230 15.10 -24.14 -11.82
N ASP A 231 15.88 -23.23 -12.43
CA ASP A 231 16.06 -23.12 -13.88
C ASP A 231 14.72 -23.07 -14.65
N THR A 232 13.67 -22.58 -14.00
CA THR A 232 12.30 -22.49 -14.52
C THR A 232 11.55 -21.32 -13.88
N VAL A 233 10.41 -20.98 -14.45
CA VAL A 233 9.57 -19.86 -14.02
C VAL A 233 8.14 -20.32 -13.81
N THR A 234 7.49 -19.86 -12.74
CA THR A 234 6.09 -20.18 -12.43
C THR A 234 5.12 -19.05 -12.77
N THR A 235 3.82 -19.28 -12.65
CA THR A 235 2.82 -18.20 -12.76
C THR A 235 2.69 -17.32 -11.50
N GLY A 236 3.46 -17.60 -10.44
CA GLY A 236 3.37 -16.90 -9.15
C GLY A 236 3.70 -15.41 -9.24
N ALA A 237 4.71 -15.05 -10.03
CA ALA A 237 5.19 -13.66 -10.15
C ALA A 237 4.31 -12.73 -11.01
N ALA A 238 3.09 -13.14 -11.38
CA ALA A 238 2.25 -12.35 -12.29
C ALA A 238 1.90 -10.96 -11.72
N ASN A 239 1.55 -10.90 -10.44
CA ASN A 239 1.25 -9.66 -9.74
C ASN A 239 2.48 -8.74 -9.63
N ASP A 240 3.66 -9.31 -9.41
CA ASP A 240 4.88 -8.52 -9.26
C ASP A 240 5.35 -7.95 -10.59
N ILE A 241 5.18 -8.70 -11.68
CA ILE A 241 5.41 -8.21 -13.05
C ILE A 241 4.43 -7.08 -13.38
N GLU A 242 3.14 -7.20 -13.00
CA GLU A 242 2.14 -6.16 -13.21
C GLU A 242 2.52 -4.87 -12.46
N LYS A 243 2.86 -4.99 -11.17
CA LYS A 243 3.31 -3.87 -10.34
C LYS A 243 4.58 -3.22 -10.90
N ALA A 244 5.60 -4.01 -11.23
CA ALA A 244 6.84 -3.51 -11.79
C ALA A 244 6.60 -2.78 -13.11
N THR A 245 5.74 -3.33 -13.98
CA THR A 245 5.37 -2.69 -15.25
C THR A 245 4.64 -1.37 -15.03
N ALA A 246 3.71 -1.31 -14.07
CA ALA A 246 2.98 -0.10 -13.75
C ALA A 246 3.91 1.00 -13.23
N ILE A 247 4.87 0.67 -12.34
CA ILE A 247 5.87 1.61 -11.82
C ILE A 247 6.77 2.11 -12.96
N ALA A 248 7.36 1.21 -13.73
CA ALA A 248 8.26 1.56 -14.83
C ALA A 248 7.55 2.43 -15.88
N ARG A 249 6.29 2.13 -16.20
CA ARG A 249 5.48 2.96 -17.10
C ARG A 249 5.26 4.36 -16.53
N SER A 250 4.84 4.47 -15.26
CA SER A 250 4.64 5.79 -14.61
C SER A 250 5.93 6.61 -14.53
N MET A 251 7.09 5.97 -14.30
CA MET A 251 8.40 6.63 -14.36
C MET A 251 8.65 7.29 -15.72
N VAL A 252 8.30 6.60 -16.81
CA VAL A 252 8.51 7.09 -18.18
C VAL A 252 7.45 8.12 -18.58
N THR A 253 6.17 7.87 -18.29
CA THR A 253 5.06 8.64 -18.87
C THR A 253 4.53 9.77 -18.00
N GLN A 254 4.66 9.67 -16.67
CA GLN A 254 4.07 10.62 -15.71
C GLN A 254 5.12 11.40 -14.93
N TYR A 255 6.20 10.73 -14.50
CA TYR A 255 7.21 11.35 -13.63
C TYR A 255 8.38 11.98 -14.39
N GLY A 256 8.51 11.73 -15.70
CA GLY A 256 9.59 12.29 -16.51
C GLY A 256 10.98 11.76 -16.13
N MET A 257 11.06 10.53 -15.63
CA MET A 257 12.29 9.88 -15.17
C MET A 257 13.02 9.08 -16.29
N SER A 258 12.59 9.25 -17.55
CA SER A 258 13.32 8.71 -18.69
C SER A 258 14.23 9.76 -19.31
N LYS A 259 15.50 9.41 -19.53
CA LYS A 259 16.46 10.27 -20.25
C LYS A 259 16.07 10.48 -21.71
N LYS A 260 15.31 9.56 -22.31
CA LYS A 260 14.88 9.62 -23.72
C LYS A 260 13.77 10.66 -23.92
N PHE A 261 12.79 10.69 -23.02
CA PHE A 261 11.61 11.56 -23.15
C PHE A 261 11.70 12.85 -22.33
N GLY A 262 12.56 12.88 -21.30
CA GLY A 262 12.71 14.03 -20.42
C GLY A 262 11.43 14.34 -19.63
N LEU A 263 11.15 15.63 -19.45
CA LEU A 263 10.09 16.15 -18.57
C LEU A 263 8.73 16.30 -19.29
N VAL A 264 8.31 15.28 -20.04
CA VAL A 264 7.05 15.32 -20.81
C VAL A 264 6.03 14.36 -20.20
N GLY A 265 4.84 14.87 -19.88
CA GLY A 265 3.69 14.06 -19.49
C GLY A 265 3.04 13.41 -20.70
N LEU A 266 3.33 12.13 -20.93
CA LEU A 266 2.87 11.35 -22.09
C LEU A 266 1.56 10.60 -21.84
N GLU A 267 1.13 10.51 -20.57
CA GLU A 267 -0.09 9.82 -20.16
C GLU A 267 -0.83 10.68 -19.11
N SER A 268 -2.16 10.74 -19.23
CA SER A 268 -3.04 11.38 -18.23
C SER A 268 -4.05 10.38 -17.68
N VAL A 269 -4.38 10.51 -16.39
CA VAL A 269 -5.42 9.71 -15.73
C VAL A 269 -6.75 10.45 -15.80
N GLU A 270 -7.67 9.96 -16.61
CA GLU A 270 -9.06 10.40 -16.61
C GLU A 270 -9.88 9.61 -15.57
N ASN A 271 -11.00 10.16 -15.11
CA ASN A 271 -11.91 9.53 -14.13
C ASN A 271 -11.19 8.93 -12.90
N LYS A 272 -10.41 9.77 -12.21
CA LYS A 272 -9.58 9.37 -11.06
C LYS A 272 -10.34 8.61 -9.97
N TYR A 273 -11.65 8.83 -9.82
CA TYR A 273 -12.46 8.20 -8.77
C TYR A 273 -13.34 7.02 -9.29
N LEU A 274 -13.27 6.70 -10.59
CA LEU A 274 -13.91 5.52 -11.19
C LEU A 274 -12.89 4.41 -11.49
N ASP A 275 -12.51 4.32 -12.76
CA ASP A 275 -11.67 3.31 -13.39
C ASP A 275 -10.24 3.83 -13.57
N GLY A 276 -10.00 5.13 -13.38
CA GLY A 276 -8.67 5.73 -13.52
C GLY A 276 -8.09 5.48 -14.91
N ARG A 277 -8.91 5.65 -15.96
CA ARG A 277 -8.53 5.30 -17.32
C ARG A 277 -7.32 6.12 -17.77
N ARG A 278 -6.24 5.42 -18.10
CA ARG A 278 -5.02 6.02 -18.64
C ARG A 278 -5.22 6.34 -20.12
N VAL A 279 -5.08 7.60 -20.46
CA VAL A 279 -5.14 8.10 -21.84
C VAL A 279 -3.74 8.53 -22.26
N LEU A 280 -3.27 7.95 -23.37
CA LEU A 280 -2.00 8.32 -23.99
C LEU A 280 -2.18 9.62 -24.76
N ASN A 281 -1.33 10.60 -24.46
CA ASN A 281 -1.31 11.92 -25.10
C ASN A 281 -0.15 12.03 -26.09
N CYS A 282 0.11 10.96 -26.86
CA CYS A 282 1.23 10.90 -27.79
C CYS A 282 0.88 10.16 -29.08
N SER A 283 1.76 10.28 -30.08
CA SER A 283 1.63 9.52 -31.33
C SER A 283 1.88 8.02 -31.13
N ASP A 284 1.40 7.18 -32.05
CA ASP A 284 1.66 5.73 -32.02
C ASP A 284 3.17 5.40 -32.05
N VAL A 285 3.96 6.21 -32.76
CA VAL A 285 5.42 6.05 -32.80
C VAL A 285 6.01 6.28 -31.41
N THR A 286 5.57 7.34 -30.73
CA THR A 286 5.98 7.65 -29.36
C THR A 286 5.51 6.56 -28.39
N ALA A 287 4.31 6.00 -28.58
CA ALA A 287 3.81 4.90 -27.76
C ALA A 287 4.69 3.64 -27.87
N ALA A 288 5.09 3.26 -29.09
CA ALA A 288 6.03 2.16 -29.30
C ALA A 288 7.39 2.44 -28.64
N ASP A 289 7.86 3.68 -28.71
CA ASP A 289 9.11 4.10 -28.04
C ASP A 289 9.01 4.05 -26.51
N ILE A 290 7.83 4.31 -25.93
CA ILE A 290 7.57 4.21 -24.49
C ILE A 290 7.68 2.75 -24.06
N ASP A 291 7.03 1.84 -24.79
CA ASP A 291 7.07 0.41 -24.48
C ASP A 291 8.50 -0.14 -24.55
N ALA A 292 9.30 0.31 -25.52
CA ALA A 292 10.72 -0.03 -25.61
C ALA A 292 11.53 0.44 -24.40
N GLU A 293 11.27 1.64 -23.90
CA GLU A 293 11.94 2.18 -22.71
C GLU A 293 11.52 1.45 -21.43
N VAL A 294 10.24 1.12 -21.29
CA VAL A 294 9.72 0.34 -20.15
C VAL A 294 10.35 -1.05 -20.12
N MET A 295 10.40 -1.75 -21.27
CA MET A 295 11.06 -3.06 -21.37
C MET A 295 12.53 -2.99 -20.97
N LYS A 296 13.23 -1.92 -21.34
CA LYS A 296 14.63 -1.70 -20.96
C LYS A 296 14.79 -1.54 -19.44
N ILE A 297 13.97 -0.70 -18.81
CA ILE A 297 14.01 -0.46 -17.35
C ILE A 297 13.74 -1.75 -16.58
N ILE A 298 12.72 -2.53 -17.00
CA ILE A 298 12.39 -3.82 -16.37
C ILE A 298 13.55 -4.79 -16.52
N LYS A 299 14.14 -4.89 -17.72
CA LYS A 299 15.28 -5.79 -17.97
C LYS A 299 16.49 -5.42 -17.11
N GLU A 300 16.87 -4.15 -17.04
CA GLU A 300 17.98 -3.68 -16.20
C GLU A 300 17.73 -3.99 -14.72
N SER A 301 16.49 -3.78 -14.25
CA SER A 301 16.10 -4.07 -12.86
C SER A 301 16.11 -5.58 -12.56
N TYR A 302 15.73 -6.41 -13.53
CA TYR A 302 15.76 -7.87 -13.41
C TYR A 302 17.19 -8.42 -13.32
N GLU A 303 18.09 -7.96 -14.18
CA GLU A 303 19.50 -8.36 -14.15
C GLU A 303 20.17 -7.93 -12.83
N GLU A 304 19.83 -6.76 -12.31
CA GLU A 304 20.32 -6.32 -11.00
C GLU A 304 19.79 -7.20 -9.87
N ALA A 305 18.50 -7.58 -9.90
CA ALA A 305 17.94 -8.51 -8.93
C ALA A 305 18.64 -9.87 -8.97
N LYS A 306 18.91 -10.40 -10.18
CA LYS A 306 19.67 -11.66 -10.35
C LYS A 306 21.08 -11.55 -9.77
N ARG A 307 21.80 -10.47 -10.09
CA ARG A 307 23.15 -10.23 -9.59
C ARG A 307 23.19 -10.21 -8.05
N LEU A 308 22.28 -9.46 -7.43
CA LEU A 308 22.18 -9.37 -5.96
C LEU A 308 21.88 -10.74 -5.34
N LEU A 309 21.00 -11.54 -5.93
CA LEU A 309 20.66 -12.86 -5.40
C LEU A 309 21.79 -13.88 -5.61
N GLU A 310 22.49 -13.86 -6.75
CA GLU A 310 23.62 -14.73 -7.03
C GLU A 310 24.81 -14.46 -6.10
N GLU A 311 25.12 -13.19 -5.82
CA GLU A 311 26.16 -12.77 -4.87
C GLU A 311 25.85 -13.19 -3.41
N ASN A 312 24.59 -13.52 -3.11
CA ASN A 312 24.09 -13.84 -1.76
C ASN A 312 23.35 -15.18 -1.71
N ARG A 313 23.69 -16.11 -2.60
CA ARG A 313 23.00 -17.39 -2.75
C ARG A 313 23.02 -18.24 -1.48
N ASP A 314 24.15 -18.25 -0.78
CA ASP A 314 24.35 -18.91 0.51
C ASP A 314 23.35 -18.44 1.57
N VAL A 315 23.16 -17.12 1.66
CA VAL A 315 22.18 -16.51 2.57
C VAL A 315 20.76 -16.88 2.18
N MET A 316 20.45 -16.85 0.88
CA MET A 316 19.14 -17.22 0.36
C MET A 316 18.76 -18.66 0.70
N ASP A 317 19.69 -19.61 0.54
CA ASP A 317 19.46 -21.03 0.82
C ASP A 317 19.17 -21.29 2.31
N GLU A 318 19.92 -20.66 3.22
CA GLU A 318 19.72 -20.80 4.68
C GLU A 318 18.37 -20.21 5.13
N ILE A 319 18.03 -19.02 4.65
CA ILE A 319 16.75 -18.38 5.00
C ILE A 319 15.57 -19.15 4.41
N ALA A 320 15.69 -19.66 3.18
CA ALA A 320 14.65 -20.49 2.56
C ALA A 320 14.45 -21.80 3.32
N ALA A 321 15.53 -22.46 3.77
CA ALA A 321 15.43 -23.66 4.58
C ALA A 321 14.70 -23.40 5.90
N TYR A 322 15.03 -22.30 6.59
CA TYR A 322 14.36 -21.89 7.82
C TYR A 322 12.88 -21.56 7.57
N LEU A 323 12.55 -20.89 6.46
CA LEU A 323 11.17 -20.54 6.09
C LEU A 323 10.33 -21.79 5.78
N ILE A 324 10.90 -22.80 5.14
CA ILE A 324 10.23 -24.07 4.85
C ILE A 324 9.84 -24.80 6.14
N GLU A 325 10.67 -24.71 7.19
CA GLU A 325 10.41 -25.36 8.47
C GLU A 325 9.41 -24.58 9.35
N LYS A 326 9.58 -23.26 9.45
CA LYS A 326 8.76 -22.41 10.35
C LYS A 326 7.51 -21.84 9.71
N GLU A 327 7.41 -21.87 8.38
CA GLU A 327 6.35 -21.29 7.54
C GLU A 327 6.19 -19.75 7.65
N THR A 328 6.77 -19.13 8.67
CA THR A 328 6.77 -17.68 8.91
C THR A 328 8.06 -17.27 9.60
N ILE A 329 8.62 -16.13 9.20
CA ILE A 329 9.81 -15.51 9.77
C ILE A 329 9.50 -14.05 10.07
N THR A 330 9.85 -13.57 11.26
CA THR A 330 9.78 -12.15 11.59
C THR A 330 10.98 -11.37 11.05
N GLY A 331 10.82 -10.07 10.80
CA GLY A 331 11.91 -9.21 10.33
C GLY A 331 13.16 -9.26 11.21
N LYS A 332 12.98 -9.37 12.54
CA LYS A 332 14.08 -9.52 13.50
C LYS A 332 14.83 -10.84 13.31
N GLU A 333 14.11 -11.96 13.17
CA GLU A 333 14.71 -13.27 12.92
C GLU A 333 15.41 -13.32 11.56
N PHE A 334 14.78 -12.75 10.53
CA PHE A 334 15.36 -12.62 9.21
C PHE A 334 16.70 -11.86 9.26
N MET A 335 16.73 -10.70 9.92
CA MET A 335 17.95 -9.90 10.04
C MET A 335 19.02 -10.59 10.89
N ARG A 336 18.65 -11.40 11.88
CA ARG A 336 19.58 -12.22 12.66
C ARG A 336 20.24 -13.26 11.76
N ILE A 337 19.47 -14.07 11.03
CA ILE A 337 20.01 -15.10 10.12
C ILE A 337 20.87 -14.44 9.03
N PHE A 338 20.38 -13.35 8.45
CA PHE A 338 21.13 -12.58 7.44
C PHE A 338 22.51 -12.13 7.95
N ARG A 339 22.57 -11.59 9.17
CA ARG A 339 23.82 -11.12 9.79
C ARG A 339 24.75 -12.26 10.19
N GLU A 340 24.21 -13.35 10.72
CA GLU A 340 24.97 -14.56 11.08
C GLU A 340 25.70 -15.12 9.85
N VAL A 341 25.00 -15.28 8.73
CA VAL A 341 25.59 -15.80 7.49
C VAL A 341 26.60 -14.81 6.89
N LYS A 342 26.34 -13.50 6.96
CA LYS A 342 27.29 -12.48 6.49
C LYS A 342 28.44 -12.18 7.45
N GLY A 343 28.46 -12.76 8.65
CA GLY A 343 29.47 -12.48 9.67
C GLY A 343 29.44 -11.04 10.20
N ILE A 344 28.30 -10.36 10.12
CA ILE A 344 28.13 -8.99 10.63
C ILE A 344 27.68 -9.07 12.09
N PRO A 345 28.35 -8.40 13.04
CA PRO A 345 27.95 -8.44 14.45
C PRO A 345 26.56 -7.82 14.65
N GLU A 346 25.78 -8.38 15.59
CA GLU A 346 24.51 -7.78 15.97
C GLU A 346 24.74 -6.34 16.48
N PRO A 347 23.93 -5.37 16.03
CA PRO A 347 23.92 -4.05 16.65
C PRO A 347 23.51 -4.25 18.11
N LYS A 348 24.33 -3.74 19.03
CA LYS A 348 23.94 -3.65 20.44
C LYS A 348 22.57 -2.99 20.49
N GLU A 349 21.58 -3.67 21.08
CA GLU A 349 20.28 -3.07 21.35
C GLU A 349 20.52 -1.74 22.06
N LYS A 350 20.16 -0.64 21.41
CA LYS A 350 20.06 0.64 22.11
C LYS A 350 18.91 0.48 23.08
N SER A 351 19.22 0.45 24.37
CA SER A 351 18.22 0.54 25.42
C SER A 351 17.32 1.74 25.16
N LEU A 352 16.03 1.60 25.49
CA LEU A 352 15.01 2.64 25.37
C LEU A 352 15.48 4.00 25.96
N GLU A 353 16.32 3.96 26.98
CA GLU A 353 16.96 5.15 27.60
C GLU A 353 17.85 5.99 26.66
N GLU A 354 18.40 5.44 25.57
CA GLU A 354 19.18 6.21 24.60
C GLU A 354 18.32 6.88 23.51
N LYS A 355 17.10 6.38 23.29
CA LYS A 355 16.12 7.03 22.40
C LYS A 355 15.52 8.26 23.08
N ASP A 356 15.12 8.13 24.34
CA ASP A 356 14.58 9.24 25.13
C ASP A 356 15.59 10.39 25.26
N LYS A 357 16.87 10.07 25.52
CA LYS A 357 17.92 11.10 25.58
C LYS A 357 18.15 11.79 24.24
N LYS A 358 18.03 11.09 23.11
CA LYS A 358 18.19 11.70 21.78
C LYS A 358 17.00 12.56 21.40
N GLU A 359 15.79 12.20 21.81
CA GLU A 359 14.59 13.00 21.59
C GLU A 359 14.56 14.24 22.50
N GLU A 360 14.96 14.12 23.77
CA GLU A 360 15.16 15.28 24.67
C GLU A 360 16.20 16.25 24.10
N THR A 361 17.35 15.74 23.63
CA THR A 361 18.40 16.60 23.04
C THR A 361 17.92 17.27 21.74
N LYS A 362 17.05 16.61 20.96
CA LYS A 362 16.51 17.18 19.72
C LYS A 362 15.43 18.24 20.01
N MET A 363 14.59 18.02 21.02
CA MET A 363 13.61 19.01 21.47
C MET A 363 14.27 20.24 22.08
N GLU A 364 15.34 20.08 22.87
CA GLU A 364 16.10 21.21 23.42
C GLU A 364 16.75 22.06 22.31
N GLN A 365 17.28 21.43 21.25
CA GLN A 365 17.85 22.14 20.11
C GLN A 365 16.81 22.90 19.29
N ILE A 366 15.63 22.33 19.07
CA ILE A 366 14.53 23.01 18.36
C ILE A 366 14.03 24.20 19.20
N HIS A 367 13.97 24.06 20.52
CA HIS A 367 13.50 25.13 21.40
C HIS A 367 14.52 26.28 21.54
N GLU A 368 15.83 25.99 21.49
CA GLU A 368 16.88 27.01 21.42
C GLU A 368 16.95 27.74 20.07
N GLU A 369 16.54 27.10 18.96
CA GLU A 369 16.45 27.76 17.65
C GLU A 369 15.22 28.67 17.57
N GLU A 370 14.05 28.22 18.05
CA GLU A 370 12.83 29.03 18.08
C GLU A 370 12.97 30.27 18.99
N THR A 371 13.63 30.15 20.14
CA THR A 371 13.86 31.30 21.05
C THR A 371 14.85 32.32 20.50
N LYS A 372 15.78 31.91 19.61
CA LYS A 372 16.71 32.85 18.93
C LYS A 372 16.08 33.56 17.74
N GLU A 373 15.03 32.99 17.14
CA GLU A 373 14.25 33.65 16.08
C GLU A 373 13.24 34.67 16.64
N GLU A 374 12.73 34.50 17.85
CA GLU A 374 11.83 35.49 18.50
C GLU A 374 12.56 36.71 19.10
N GLU A 375 13.88 36.62 19.37
CA GLU A 375 14.68 37.73 19.93
C GLU A 375 15.39 38.62 18.89
N ASN A 376 15.23 38.37 17.58
CA ASN A 376 15.86 39.18 16.50
C ASN A 376 14.88 40.05 15.70
#